data_AF-B4HK04-F1
#
_entry.id   AF-B4HK04-F1
#
_cell.length_a   1.000
_cell.length_b   1.000
_cell.length_c   1.000
_cell.angle_alpha   90.00
_cell.angle_beta   90.00
_cell.angle_gamma   90.00
#
_symmetry.space_group_name_H-M   'P 1'
#
loop_
_entity.id
_entity.type
_entity.pdbx_description
1 polymer ?
#
loop_
_entity_poly.entity_id
_entity_poly.type
_entity_poly.pdbx_seq_one_letter_code
_entity_poly.pdbx_strand_id
1 'polypeptide(L)'
;MFRFSRNAITRACSLSIRRPEVIRHRRYASQAINQMLQLQQMEICADPPSRGLVVGVYADEEDKNDAGILTPTGWRYNVQKTHGRLLEVLRMSGPMPKRGETRLLFAVEPERVPYYSAVAVIGLGKECLGYNPYEVLDEQKEAIRRSVADACRILAELDTDRIEVENCGHAESAAEGAALGIWIYQELRDPKRRISVPSIDLYATKDEICDIEGWRIGLQKAAAQNLTRQLQEMPSNLLTPTAFAQNVVEVLCKSGVNVEVKVEGWAESQSMHAFLAVGKASCEPPIFLELSYYGTCAEERPIVLVGQGVTYDAGGLCLKEKQELFHMRGDMTGAAVVVATCRAVAGLRLPDATNVMITRGDEFEYLREGMAGRPTRTLIEFIAQSICKDTAPKLNK
;
A
#
# COMPACT_ATOMS: atom_id res chain seq x y z
N MET A 1 -70.31 53.63 15.66
CA MET A 1 -71.09 54.42 16.64
C MET A 1 -70.60 54.03 18.04
N PHE A 2 -70.27 55.03 18.86
CA PHE A 2 -69.94 55.04 20.30
C PHE A 2 -70.92 54.16 21.14
N ARG A 3 -70.73 53.71 22.40
CA ARG A 3 -69.71 53.69 23.48
C ARG A 3 -70.35 52.91 24.66
N PHE A 4 -69.51 52.28 25.51
CA PHE A 4 -69.57 52.12 26.98
C PHE A 4 -70.82 51.56 27.72
N SER A 5 -70.65 50.42 28.42
CA SER A 5 -70.54 50.21 29.90
C SER A 5 -71.88 49.99 30.63
N ARG A 6 -72.05 49.28 31.75
CA ARG A 6 -71.25 49.11 32.99
C ARG A 6 -71.95 48.06 33.91
N ASN A 7 -71.29 47.68 35.02
CA ASN A 7 -71.79 47.12 36.30
C ASN A 7 -71.94 45.58 36.42
N ALA A 8 -71.67 44.92 37.55
CA ALA A 8 -71.01 45.25 38.82
C ALA A 8 -70.81 43.95 39.66
N ILE A 9 -69.64 43.85 40.33
CA ILE A 9 -69.36 43.44 41.73
C ILE A 9 -70.16 42.28 42.37
N THR A 10 -69.44 41.24 42.81
CA THR A 10 -69.50 40.73 44.21
C THR A 10 -68.22 39.97 44.59
N ARG A 11 -67.76 40.22 45.83
CA ARG A 11 -66.56 39.67 46.47
C ARG A 11 -66.85 38.29 47.09
N ALA A 12 -65.86 37.40 47.09
CA ALA A 12 -65.54 36.55 48.25
C ALA A 12 -64.11 35.99 48.14
N CYS A 13 -63.29 36.26 49.15
CA CYS A 13 -61.99 35.65 49.38
C CYS A 13 -62.14 34.21 49.88
N SER A 14 -61.42 33.26 49.28
CA SER A 14 -61.00 32.02 49.95
C SER A 14 -59.62 31.60 49.45
N LEU A 15 -58.73 31.31 50.38
CA LEU A 15 -57.29 31.10 50.23
C LEU A 15 -56.91 29.85 49.40
N SER A 16 -55.83 30.03 48.62
CA SER A 16 -54.69 29.14 48.35
C SER A 16 -54.84 27.62 48.54
N ILE A 17 -54.63 26.86 47.45
CA ILE A 17 -53.54 25.86 47.31
C ILE A 17 -53.19 25.79 45.80
N ARG A 18 -52.00 26.29 45.42
CA ARG A 18 -51.39 26.01 44.10
C ARG A 18 -50.84 24.58 44.12
N ARG A 19 -51.33 23.69 43.26
CA ARG A 19 -50.61 22.45 42.92
C ARG A 19 -49.50 22.79 41.90
N PRO A 20 -48.23 22.52 42.19
CA PRO A 20 -47.11 22.98 41.35
C PRO A 20 -46.93 22.12 40.09
N GLU A 21 -46.15 22.68 39.17
CA GLU A 21 -45.79 22.32 37.78
C GLU A 21 -45.17 20.92 37.55
N VAL A 22 -45.48 19.93 38.38
CA VAL A 22 -44.83 18.60 38.36
C VAL A 22 -45.23 17.76 37.14
N ILE A 23 -46.41 18.01 36.54
CA ILE A 23 -46.89 17.22 35.39
C ILE A 23 -46.23 17.66 34.07
N ARG A 24 -45.86 18.95 33.92
CA ARG A 24 -45.15 19.42 32.71
C ARG A 24 -43.70 18.95 32.68
N HIS A 25 -42.98 19.00 33.80
CA HIS A 25 -41.59 18.55 33.85
C HIS A 25 -41.40 17.05 33.57
N ARG A 26 -42.35 16.18 33.97
CA ARG A 26 -42.28 14.74 33.64
C ARG A 26 -42.38 14.46 32.14
N ARG A 27 -43.15 15.25 31.36
CA ARG A 27 -43.30 15.06 29.91
C ARG A 27 -42.08 15.54 29.13
N TYR A 28 -41.46 16.65 29.53
CA TYR A 28 -40.21 17.12 28.92
C TYR A 28 -39.02 16.23 29.29
N ALA A 29 -38.95 15.75 30.53
CA ALA A 29 -37.94 14.77 30.93
C ALA A 29 -38.12 13.45 30.19
N SER A 30 -39.35 12.95 30.00
CA SER A 30 -39.58 11.73 29.22
C SER A 30 -39.28 11.90 27.73
N GLN A 31 -39.55 13.06 27.14
CA GLN A 31 -39.18 13.34 25.74
C GLN A 31 -37.67 13.45 25.55
N ALA A 32 -36.96 14.12 26.47
CA ALA A 32 -35.51 14.22 26.44
C ALA A 32 -34.84 12.86 26.69
N ILE A 33 -35.37 12.06 27.63
CA ILE A 33 -34.91 10.69 27.89
C ILE A 33 -35.19 9.79 26.67
N ASN A 34 -36.36 9.91 26.04
CA ASN A 34 -36.67 9.15 24.83
C ASN A 34 -35.82 9.59 23.62
N GLN A 35 -35.49 10.88 23.50
CA GLN A 35 -34.54 11.37 22.50
C GLN A 35 -33.11 10.91 22.78
N MET A 36 -32.65 10.91 24.05
CA MET A 36 -31.36 10.34 24.43
C MET A 36 -31.31 8.83 24.20
N LEU A 37 -32.37 8.09 24.52
CA LEU A 37 -32.50 6.66 24.22
C LEU A 37 -32.54 6.39 22.72
N GLN A 38 -33.21 7.24 21.93
CA GLN A 38 -33.20 7.16 20.47
C GLN A 38 -31.81 7.50 19.89
N LEU A 39 -31.10 8.48 20.45
CA LEU A 39 -29.74 8.80 20.04
C LEU A 39 -28.76 7.70 20.44
N GLN A 40 -28.89 7.11 21.63
CA GLN A 40 -28.14 5.91 22.03
C GLN A 40 -28.48 4.71 21.16
N GLN A 41 -29.75 4.49 20.80
CA GLN A 41 -30.15 3.44 19.86
C GLN A 41 -29.63 3.69 18.45
N MET A 42 -29.56 4.95 17.99
CA MET A 42 -28.99 5.32 16.69
C MET A 42 -27.47 5.16 16.68
N GLU A 43 -26.76 5.43 17.78
CA GLU A 43 -25.33 5.11 17.93
C GLU A 43 -25.08 3.59 18.01
N ILE A 44 -26.04 2.81 18.49
CA ILE A 44 -26.00 1.33 18.44
C ILE A 44 -26.37 0.80 17.04
N CYS A 45 -27.05 1.59 16.21
CA CYS A 45 -27.48 1.23 14.85
C CYS A 45 -26.53 1.71 13.73
N ALA A 46 -25.48 2.45 14.06
CA ALA A 46 -24.33 2.50 13.17
C ALA A 46 -23.54 1.22 13.46
N ASP A 47 -23.73 0.19 12.63
CA ASP A 47 -22.87 -1.00 12.70
C ASP A 47 -21.41 -0.49 12.70
N PRO A 48 -20.60 -0.87 13.71
CA PRO A 48 -19.21 -0.44 13.75
C PRO A 48 -18.54 -0.88 12.44
N PRO A 49 -17.56 -0.10 11.92
CA PRO A 49 -16.89 -0.43 10.66
C PRO A 49 -16.43 -1.88 10.72
N SER A 50 -16.66 -2.62 9.63
CA SER A 50 -16.32 -4.03 9.55
C SER A 50 -14.81 -4.19 9.77
N ARG A 51 -14.44 -4.87 10.86
CA ARG A 51 -13.04 -5.10 11.24
C ARG A 51 -12.66 -6.56 11.00
N GLY A 52 -11.61 -6.76 10.22
CA GLY A 52 -10.96 -8.05 10.00
C GLY A 52 -9.69 -8.17 10.82
N LEU A 53 -9.40 -9.38 11.31
CA LEU A 53 -8.13 -9.70 11.96
C LEU A 53 -7.41 -10.81 11.19
N VAL A 54 -6.11 -10.67 10.96
CA VAL A 54 -5.26 -11.71 10.38
C VAL A 54 -4.33 -12.27 11.46
N VAL A 55 -4.36 -13.59 11.64
CA VAL A 55 -3.59 -14.32 12.67
C VAL A 55 -2.91 -15.54 12.05
N GLY A 56 -1.66 -15.81 12.38
CA GLY A 56 -0.88 -16.91 11.85
C GLY A 56 -0.95 -18.20 12.67
N VAL A 57 -0.79 -19.32 11.96
CA VAL A 57 -0.53 -20.64 12.52
C VAL A 57 0.63 -21.31 11.78
N TYR A 58 1.55 -21.90 12.54
CA TYR A 58 2.58 -22.79 12.03
C TYR A 58 2.07 -24.22 12.06
N ALA A 59 2.30 -24.97 10.99
CA ALA A 59 1.93 -26.38 10.87
C ALA A 59 2.86 -27.09 9.88
N ASP A 60 3.13 -28.36 10.14
CA ASP A 60 3.78 -29.25 9.20
C ASP A 60 2.81 -29.63 8.07
N GLU A 61 3.12 -29.18 6.86
CA GLU A 61 2.28 -29.42 5.68
C GLU A 61 2.26 -30.89 5.23
N GLU A 62 3.23 -31.68 5.70
CA GLU A 62 3.33 -33.12 5.43
C GLU A 62 2.45 -33.95 6.38
N ASP A 63 2.16 -33.43 7.59
CA ASP A 63 1.33 -34.11 8.58
C ASP A 63 -0.07 -33.49 8.66
N LYS A 64 -1.06 -34.20 8.11
CA LYS A 64 -2.47 -33.78 8.15
C LYS A 64 -3.06 -33.75 9.56
N ASN A 65 -2.44 -34.43 10.52
CA ASN A 65 -2.90 -34.50 11.90
C ASN A 65 -2.12 -33.53 12.82
N ASP A 66 -1.25 -32.68 12.26
CA ASP A 66 -0.57 -31.65 13.05
C ASP A 66 -1.61 -30.75 13.73
N ALA A 67 -1.44 -30.60 15.05
CA ALA A 67 -2.33 -29.82 15.90
C ALA A 67 -2.16 -28.31 15.70
N GLY A 68 -1.11 -27.88 14.98
CA GLY A 68 -0.77 -26.50 14.68
C GLY A 68 -0.34 -25.71 15.92
N ILE A 69 0.57 -24.77 15.71
CA ILE A 69 1.05 -23.85 16.74
C ILE A 69 0.69 -22.44 16.30
N LEU A 70 -0.21 -21.79 17.04
CA LEU A 70 -0.51 -20.38 16.79
C LEU A 70 0.75 -19.54 17.06
N THR A 71 0.91 -18.45 16.30
CA THR A 71 1.92 -17.44 16.61
C THR A 71 1.75 -16.92 18.05
N PRO A 72 2.78 -16.31 18.67
CA PRO A 72 2.63 -15.76 20.02
C PRO A 72 1.45 -14.80 20.17
N THR A 73 1.19 -14.01 19.12
CA THR A 73 0.09 -13.05 19.06
C THR A 73 -1.25 -13.74 18.86
N GLY A 74 -1.33 -14.72 17.96
CA GLY A 74 -2.51 -15.56 17.80
C GLY A 74 -2.88 -16.37 19.04
N TRP A 75 -1.89 -16.90 19.76
CA TRP A 75 -2.11 -17.60 21.02
C TRP A 75 -2.69 -16.68 22.09
N ARG A 76 -2.14 -15.47 22.25
CA ARG A 76 -2.68 -14.47 23.17
C ARG A 76 -4.11 -14.09 22.81
N TYR A 77 -4.38 -13.83 21.54
CA TYR A 77 -5.73 -13.52 21.07
C TYR A 77 -6.70 -14.68 21.35
N ASN A 78 -6.28 -15.93 21.08
CA ASN A 78 -7.06 -17.12 21.39
C ASN A 78 -7.45 -17.20 22.88
N VAL A 79 -6.48 -17.01 23.79
CA VAL A 79 -6.71 -17.11 25.24
C VAL A 79 -7.49 -15.91 25.79
N GLN A 80 -7.07 -14.70 25.46
CA GLN A 80 -7.57 -13.47 26.08
C GLN A 80 -8.90 -12.99 25.50
N LYS A 81 -9.11 -13.15 24.18
CA LYS A 81 -10.30 -12.64 23.47
C LYS A 81 -11.33 -13.71 23.17
N THR A 82 -10.88 -14.93 22.85
CA THR A 82 -11.81 -16.00 22.43
C THR A 82 -11.98 -17.11 23.46
N HIS A 83 -11.29 -17.06 24.59
CA HIS A 83 -11.28 -18.10 25.64
C HIS A 83 -11.02 -19.52 25.10
N GLY A 84 -10.11 -19.66 24.12
CA GLY A 84 -9.74 -20.93 23.50
C GLY A 84 -10.58 -21.32 22.27
N ARG A 85 -11.66 -20.60 21.99
CA ARG A 85 -12.60 -20.92 20.91
C ARG A 85 -11.99 -20.81 19.52
N LEU A 86 -11.02 -19.91 19.28
CA LEU A 86 -10.37 -19.78 17.98
C LEU A 86 -9.71 -21.11 17.57
N LEU A 87 -8.90 -21.67 18.45
CA LEU A 87 -8.18 -22.92 18.18
C LEU A 87 -9.13 -24.12 18.08
N GLU A 88 -10.18 -24.14 18.90
CA GLU A 88 -11.22 -25.19 18.85
C GLU A 88 -11.93 -25.20 17.49
N VAL A 89 -12.42 -24.03 17.04
CA VAL A 89 -13.11 -23.89 15.76
C VAL A 89 -12.16 -24.16 14.59
N LEU A 90 -10.91 -23.70 14.67
CA LEU A 90 -9.90 -23.99 13.66
C LEU A 90 -9.69 -25.49 13.48
N ARG A 91 -9.59 -26.26 14.57
CA ARG A 91 -9.43 -27.72 14.51
C ARG A 91 -10.70 -28.44 14.03
N MET A 92 -11.88 -27.95 14.41
CA MET A 92 -13.15 -28.52 13.93
C MET A 92 -13.37 -28.29 12.43
N SER A 93 -12.80 -27.21 11.88
CA SER A 93 -12.96 -26.85 10.46
C SER A 93 -12.10 -27.66 9.48
N GLY A 94 -11.28 -28.59 9.97
CA GLY A 94 -10.47 -29.51 9.15
C GLY A 94 -8.95 -29.39 9.42
N PRO A 95 -8.11 -29.97 8.54
CA PRO A 95 -6.63 -29.91 8.66
C PRO A 95 -6.12 -28.47 8.77
N MET A 96 -4.93 -28.25 9.32
CA MET A 96 -4.36 -26.90 9.42
C MET A 96 -4.13 -26.26 8.03
N PRO A 97 -4.30 -24.94 7.88
CA PRO A 97 -4.03 -24.25 6.61
C PRO A 97 -2.54 -24.34 6.27
N LYS A 98 -2.24 -24.62 5.00
CA LYS A 98 -0.87 -24.68 4.47
C LYS A 98 -0.32 -23.30 4.12
N ARG A 99 0.94 -23.22 3.68
CA ARG A 99 1.55 -21.97 3.22
C ARG A 99 0.71 -21.32 2.11
N GLY A 100 0.32 -20.07 2.32
CA GLY A 100 -0.51 -19.31 1.38
C GLY A 100 -2.00 -19.65 1.44
N GLU A 101 -2.42 -20.58 2.29
CA GLU A 101 -3.84 -20.86 2.52
C GLU A 101 -4.36 -20.05 3.70
N THR A 102 -5.60 -19.57 3.56
CA THR A 102 -6.31 -18.84 4.60
C THR A 102 -7.57 -19.60 4.99
N ARG A 103 -7.84 -19.65 6.30
CA ARG A 103 -9.13 -20.08 6.82
C ARG A 103 -9.86 -18.93 7.48
N LEU A 104 -11.05 -18.63 6.98
CA LEU A 104 -11.88 -17.56 7.50
C LEU A 104 -12.84 -18.08 8.57
N LEU A 105 -12.83 -17.43 9.74
CA LEU A 105 -13.67 -17.77 10.88
C LEU A 105 -14.52 -16.57 11.29
N PHE A 106 -15.79 -16.80 11.57
CA PHE A 106 -16.76 -15.77 11.98
C PHE A 106 -17.21 -15.99 13.41
N ALA A 107 -17.64 -14.91 14.08
CA ALA A 107 -18.28 -14.95 15.40
C ALA A 107 -17.47 -15.73 16.46
N VAL A 108 -16.14 -15.58 16.44
CA VAL A 108 -15.21 -16.29 17.34
C VAL A 108 -15.16 -15.62 18.71
N GLU A 109 -15.33 -14.30 18.77
CA GLU A 109 -15.38 -13.55 20.03
C GLU A 109 -16.76 -13.70 20.71
N PRO A 110 -16.80 -13.98 22.02
CA PRO A 110 -18.05 -14.06 22.79
C PRO A 110 -18.60 -12.66 23.13
N GLU A 111 -17.75 -11.65 23.24
CA GLU A 111 -18.11 -10.27 23.56
C GLU A 111 -18.45 -9.48 22.27
N ARG A 112 -19.48 -8.62 22.35
CA ARG A 112 -20.01 -7.91 21.18
C ARG A 112 -19.36 -6.56 20.89
N VAL A 113 -18.46 -6.02 21.72
CA VAL A 113 -17.80 -4.73 21.47
C VAL A 113 -16.48 -4.63 22.26
N PRO A 114 -15.34 -4.26 21.66
CA PRO A 114 -15.04 -4.23 20.21
C PRO A 114 -14.71 -5.65 19.71
N TYR A 115 -15.36 -6.10 18.62
CA TYR A 115 -15.16 -7.43 18.03
C TYR A 115 -14.68 -7.35 16.57
N TYR A 116 -13.93 -8.35 16.12
CA TYR A 116 -13.66 -8.58 14.70
C TYR A 116 -14.82 -9.34 14.06
N SER A 117 -15.33 -8.82 12.95
CA SER A 117 -16.41 -9.45 12.19
C SER A 117 -15.95 -10.77 11.58
N ALA A 118 -14.71 -10.82 11.11
CA ALA A 118 -14.07 -12.00 10.58
C ALA A 118 -12.61 -12.09 11.06
N VAL A 119 -12.17 -13.30 11.39
CA VAL A 119 -10.79 -13.62 11.74
C VAL A 119 -10.25 -14.58 10.68
N ALA A 120 -9.26 -14.12 9.92
CA ALA A 120 -8.55 -14.91 8.93
C ALA A 120 -7.32 -15.57 9.58
N VAL A 121 -7.35 -16.90 9.71
CA VAL A 121 -6.22 -17.69 10.17
C VAL A 121 -5.38 -18.12 8.97
N ILE A 122 -4.12 -17.69 8.92
CA ILE A 122 -3.20 -17.95 7.79
C ILE A 122 -2.19 -19.05 8.12
N GLY A 123 -1.93 -19.93 7.17
CA GLY A 123 -0.89 -20.94 7.30
C GLY A 123 0.49 -20.38 6.96
N LEU A 124 1.41 -20.38 7.93
CA LEU A 124 2.78 -19.89 7.75
C LEU A 124 3.78 -20.99 7.39
N GLY A 125 3.36 -22.26 7.42
CA GLY A 125 4.24 -23.43 7.27
C GLY A 125 4.98 -23.77 8.56
N LYS A 126 6.19 -24.31 8.44
CA LYS A 126 7.02 -24.71 9.60
C LYS A 126 7.59 -23.47 10.32
N GLU A 127 7.72 -23.54 11.65
CA GLU A 127 8.17 -22.41 12.49
C GLU A 127 9.61 -21.94 12.16
N CYS A 128 10.45 -22.84 11.66
CA CYS A 128 11.88 -22.59 11.43
C CYS A 128 12.28 -22.50 9.94
N LEU A 129 11.40 -21.97 9.09
CA LEU A 129 11.79 -21.62 7.73
C LEU A 129 12.87 -20.53 7.75
N GLY A 130 13.75 -20.54 6.76
CA GLY A 130 14.87 -19.60 6.66
C GLY A 130 15.31 -19.41 5.21
N TYR A 131 16.57 -19.03 5.03
CA TYR A 131 17.14 -18.82 3.70
C TYR A 131 17.30 -20.15 2.95
N ASN A 132 16.67 -20.25 1.77
CA ASN A 132 16.82 -21.38 0.87
C ASN A 132 17.88 -21.04 -0.21
N PRO A 133 19.03 -21.72 -0.25
CA PRO A 133 20.09 -21.45 -1.22
C PRO A 133 19.73 -21.86 -2.66
N TYR A 134 18.77 -22.78 -2.84
CA TYR A 134 18.32 -23.20 -4.17
C TYR A 134 17.38 -22.17 -4.80
N GLU A 135 16.50 -21.58 -3.99
CA GLU A 135 15.55 -20.54 -4.44
C GLU A 135 16.13 -19.12 -4.32
N VAL A 136 17.29 -18.96 -3.68
CA VAL A 136 17.97 -17.67 -3.45
C VAL A 136 17.04 -16.65 -2.76
N LEU A 137 16.23 -17.13 -1.81
CA LEU A 137 15.26 -16.32 -1.09
C LEU A 137 15.07 -16.80 0.36
N ASP A 138 14.55 -15.91 1.20
CA ASP A 138 14.12 -16.23 2.56
C ASP A 138 12.67 -16.76 2.53
N GLU A 139 12.52 -18.07 2.76
CA GLU A 139 11.24 -18.76 2.64
C GLU A 139 10.23 -18.32 3.70
N GLN A 140 10.71 -17.96 4.89
CA GLN A 140 9.84 -17.49 5.96
C GLN A 140 9.22 -16.15 5.57
N LYS A 141 10.04 -15.21 5.09
CA LYS A 141 9.55 -13.89 4.66
C LYS A 141 8.57 -14.02 3.50
N GLU A 142 8.85 -14.90 2.55
CA GLU A 142 7.99 -15.11 1.39
C GLU A 142 6.67 -15.82 1.76
N ALA A 143 6.70 -16.80 2.67
CA ALA A 143 5.50 -17.44 3.20
C ALA A 143 4.60 -16.44 3.93
N ILE A 144 5.16 -15.55 4.74
CA ILE A 144 4.42 -14.47 5.41
C ILE A 144 3.72 -13.58 4.38
N ARG A 145 4.46 -13.07 3.37
CA ARG A 145 3.87 -12.20 2.35
C ARG A 145 2.69 -12.84 1.63
N ARG A 146 2.86 -14.07 1.15
CA ARG A 146 1.85 -14.80 0.39
C ARG A 146 0.58 -15.04 1.21
N SER A 147 0.75 -15.51 2.44
CA SER A 147 -0.37 -15.90 3.30
C SER A 147 -1.13 -14.68 3.81
N VAL A 148 -0.41 -13.61 4.20
CA VAL A 148 -1.05 -12.34 4.57
C VAL A 148 -1.77 -11.69 3.38
N ALA A 149 -1.15 -11.71 2.19
CA ALA A 149 -1.77 -11.16 0.97
C ALA A 149 -3.07 -11.90 0.61
N ASP A 150 -3.12 -13.22 0.77
CA ASP A 150 -4.32 -14.02 0.54
C ASP A 150 -5.43 -13.66 1.53
N ALA A 151 -5.13 -13.63 2.83
CA ALA A 151 -6.10 -13.25 3.84
C ALA A 151 -6.64 -11.83 3.66
N CYS A 152 -5.77 -10.88 3.37
CA CYS A 152 -6.21 -9.49 3.18
C CYS A 152 -7.10 -9.34 1.94
N ARG A 153 -6.86 -10.11 0.86
CA ARG A 153 -7.75 -10.14 -0.31
C ARG A 153 -9.12 -10.71 0.04
N ILE A 154 -9.16 -11.86 0.73
CA ILE A 154 -10.43 -12.47 1.16
C ILE A 154 -11.22 -11.52 2.07
N LEU A 155 -10.55 -10.85 3.02
CA LEU A 155 -11.20 -9.87 3.89
C LEU A 155 -11.68 -8.63 3.13
N ALA A 156 -10.94 -8.17 2.12
CA ALA A 156 -11.37 -7.06 1.26
C ALA A 156 -12.61 -7.43 0.42
N GLU A 157 -12.73 -8.68 -0.04
CA GLU A 157 -13.91 -9.18 -0.77
C GLU A 157 -15.18 -9.21 0.10
N LEU A 158 -15.04 -9.24 1.43
CA LEU A 158 -16.14 -9.16 2.39
C LEU A 158 -16.56 -7.72 2.70
N ASP A 159 -16.03 -6.73 1.98
CA ASP A 159 -16.27 -5.29 2.24
C ASP A 159 -15.86 -4.89 3.66
N THR A 160 -14.70 -5.40 4.10
CA THR A 160 -14.09 -5.03 5.37
C THR A 160 -13.49 -3.62 5.27
N ASP A 161 -13.81 -2.71 6.18
CA ASP A 161 -13.27 -1.33 6.19
C ASP A 161 -11.82 -1.26 6.71
N ARG A 162 -11.51 -2.09 7.71
CA ARG A 162 -10.22 -2.10 8.41
C ARG A 162 -9.74 -3.51 8.67
N ILE A 163 -8.53 -3.81 8.24
CA ILE A 163 -7.85 -5.08 8.48
C ILE A 163 -6.69 -4.84 9.44
N GLU A 164 -6.68 -5.55 10.55
CA GLU A 164 -5.56 -5.58 11.47
C GLU A 164 -4.77 -6.87 11.27
N VAL A 165 -3.46 -6.75 11.05
CA VAL A 165 -2.58 -7.87 10.72
C VAL A 165 -1.55 -8.03 11.82
N GLU A 166 -1.37 -9.23 12.33
CA GLU A 166 -0.28 -9.48 13.28
C GLU A 166 1.11 -9.42 12.63
N ASN A 167 2.17 -9.46 13.44
CA ASN A 167 3.54 -9.39 12.92
C ASN A 167 4.00 -10.66 12.17
N CYS A 168 3.37 -11.82 12.42
CA CYS A 168 3.78 -13.14 11.92
C CYS A 168 5.27 -13.48 12.16
N GLY A 169 5.90 -12.89 13.19
CA GLY A 169 7.35 -12.98 13.44
C GLY A 169 8.25 -12.06 12.60
N HIS A 170 7.72 -11.38 11.57
CA HIS A 170 8.46 -10.39 10.76
C HIS A 170 7.51 -9.32 10.22
N ALA A 171 7.32 -8.23 10.98
CA ALA A 171 6.30 -7.21 10.72
C ALA A 171 6.45 -6.53 9.35
N GLU A 172 7.69 -6.35 8.87
CA GLU A 172 7.95 -5.80 7.54
C GLU A 172 7.36 -6.68 6.42
N SER A 173 7.50 -8.00 6.52
CA SER A 173 6.97 -8.92 5.49
C SER A 173 5.45 -9.02 5.55
N ALA A 174 4.88 -8.93 6.76
CA ALA A 174 3.43 -8.89 6.95
C ALA A 174 2.84 -7.61 6.32
N ALA A 175 3.45 -6.45 6.56
CA ALA A 175 3.06 -5.19 5.95
C ALA A 175 3.17 -5.23 4.42
N GLU A 176 4.27 -5.78 3.88
CA GLU A 176 4.46 -5.96 2.44
C GLU A 176 3.34 -6.83 1.84
N GLY A 177 3.09 -8.01 2.42
CA GLY A 177 2.03 -8.91 1.96
C GLY A 177 0.65 -8.26 1.98
N ALA A 178 0.30 -7.60 3.07
CA ALA A 178 -1.01 -6.96 3.21
C ALA A 178 -1.21 -5.86 2.16
N ALA A 179 -0.27 -4.91 2.07
CA ALA A 179 -0.39 -3.74 1.19
C ALA A 179 -0.24 -4.09 -0.31
N LEU A 180 0.58 -5.09 -0.66
CA LEU A 180 0.69 -5.57 -2.04
C LEU A 180 -0.54 -6.38 -2.46
N GLY A 181 -1.11 -7.17 -1.53
CA GLY A 181 -2.23 -8.06 -1.76
C GLY A 181 -3.54 -7.34 -2.06
N ILE A 182 -3.87 -6.29 -1.31
CA ILE A 182 -5.13 -5.54 -1.51
C ILE A 182 -5.07 -4.50 -2.63
N TRP A 183 -3.88 -4.24 -3.17
CA TRP A 183 -3.71 -3.21 -4.20
C TRP A 183 -4.41 -3.62 -5.51
N ILE A 184 -5.13 -2.67 -6.08
CA ILE A 184 -5.82 -2.84 -7.36
C ILE A 184 -5.82 -1.53 -8.15
N TYR A 185 -5.50 -1.60 -9.45
CA TYR A 185 -5.67 -0.47 -10.36
C TYR A 185 -7.14 -0.37 -10.79
N GLN A 186 -7.82 0.70 -10.37
CA GLN A 186 -9.25 0.89 -10.63
C GLN A 186 -9.67 2.34 -10.88
N GLU A 187 -8.71 3.25 -11.11
CA GLU A 187 -8.98 4.68 -11.32
C GLU A 187 -9.87 4.93 -12.55
N LEU A 188 -9.67 4.13 -13.61
CA LEU A 188 -10.45 4.22 -14.85
C LEU A 188 -11.72 3.35 -14.86
N ARG A 189 -12.00 2.62 -13.78
CA ARG A 189 -13.26 1.87 -13.63
C ARG A 189 -14.39 2.81 -13.24
N ASP A 190 -15.61 2.47 -13.67
CA ASP A 190 -16.86 3.11 -13.22
C ASP A 190 -16.87 3.20 -11.68
N PRO A 191 -17.04 4.41 -11.08
CA PRO A 191 -17.09 4.58 -9.64
C PRO A 191 -18.04 3.62 -8.91
N LYS A 192 -19.15 3.22 -9.53
CA LYS A 192 -20.12 2.29 -8.95
C LYS A 192 -19.66 0.83 -8.92
N ARG A 193 -18.60 0.50 -9.66
CA ARG A 193 -18.03 -0.86 -9.77
C ARG A 193 -16.63 -0.95 -9.15
N ARG A 194 -16.18 0.09 -8.47
CA ARG A 194 -14.91 0.08 -7.72
C ARG A 194 -15.09 -0.79 -6.47
N ILE A 195 -14.05 -1.54 -6.15
CA ILE A 195 -13.98 -2.36 -4.95
C ILE A 195 -13.44 -1.47 -3.83
N SER A 196 -14.09 -1.49 -2.66
CA SER A 196 -13.58 -0.78 -1.48
C SER A 196 -12.22 -1.36 -1.08
N VAL A 197 -11.23 -0.51 -0.85
CA VAL A 197 -9.90 -0.93 -0.44
C VAL A 197 -9.77 -0.70 1.06
N PRO A 198 -9.61 -1.74 1.89
CA PRO A 198 -9.53 -1.59 3.34
C PRO A 198 -8.31 -0.78 3.77
N SER A 199 -8.45 -0.11 4.91
CA SER A 199 -7.30 0.36 5.69
C SER A 199 -6.59 -0.83 6.35
N ILE A 200 -5.25 -0.83 6.35
CA ILE A 200 -4.45 -1.90 6.97
C ILE A 200 -3.66 -1.30 8.13
N ASP A 201 -3.71 -1.95 9.30
CA ASP A 201 -2.92 -1.60 10.47
C ASP A 201 -2.26 -2.83 11.11
N LEU A 202 -1.19 -2.58 11.87
CA LEU A 202 -0.56 -3.61 12.71
C LEU A 202 -1.46 -3.92 13.90
N TYR A 203 -1.81 -5.19 14.09
CA TYR A 203 -2.41 -5.66 15.33
C TYR A 203 -1.34 -5.69 16.43
N ALA A 204 -1.48 -4.82 17.42
CA ALA A 204 -0.56 -4.72 18.55
C ALA A 204 -1.33 -4.70 19.88
N THR A 205 -0.84 -5.49 20.84
CA THR A 205 -1.32 -5.45 22.23
C THR A 205 -0.35 -4.62 23.09
N LYS A 206 -0.85 -3.98 24.15
CA LYS A 206 -0.03 -3.09 25.01
C LYS A 206 1.21 -3.76 25.61
N ASP A 207 1.15 -5.07 25.77
CA ASP A 207 2.20 -5.87 26.41
C ASP A 207 3.21 -6.46 25.41
N GLU A 208 3.10 -6.12 24.12
CA GLU A 208 3.89 -6.71 23.05
C GLU A 208 5.01 -5.76 22.58
N ILE A 209 6.20 -6.33 22.37
CA ILE A 209 7.26 -5.68 21.59
C ILE A 209 6.77 -5.64 20.14
N CYS A 210 6.09 -4.55 19.80
CA CYS A 210 5.59 -4.31 18.46
C CYS A 210 6.72 -3.73 17.60
N ASP A 211 7.07 -4.44 16.53
CA ASP A 211 7.98 -3.93 15.51
C ASP A 211 7.24 -2.97 14.57
N ILE A 212 6.80 -1.84 15.14
CA ILE A 212 6.08 -0.77 14.43
C ILE A 212 6.97 -0.20 13.32
N GLU A 213 8.28 -0.14 13.57
CA GLU A 213 9.22 0.38 12.58
C GLU A 213 9.38 -0.57 11.40
N GLY A 214 9.53 -1.87 11.64
CA GLY A 214 9.50 -2.88 10.57
C GLY A 214 8.20 -2.85 9.78
N TRP A 215 7.04 -2.75 10.46
CA TRP A 215 5.75 -2.57 9.79
C TRP A 215 5.74 -1.31 8.90
N ARG A 216 6.23 -0.17 9.41
CA ARG A 216 6.34 1.09 8.65
C ARG A 216 7.24 0.93 7.43
N ILE A 217 8.37 0.25 7.57
CA ILE A 217 9.31 -0.03 6.46
C ILE A 217 8.61 -0.86 5.39
N GLY A 218 7.90 -1.92 5.78
CA GLY A 218 7.19 -2.79 4.84
C GLY A 218 6.09 -2.06 4.07
N LEU A 219 5.34 -1.17 4.75
CA LEU A 219 4.36 -0.30 4.09
C LEU A 219 5.03 0.66 3.08
N GLN A 220 6.20 1.22 3.39
CA GLN A 220 6.93 2.08 2.44
C GLN A 220 7.42 1.31 1.21
N LYS A 221 7.95 0.10 1.40
CA LYS A 221 8.38 -0.78 0.31
C LYS A 221 7.21 -1.18 -0.60
N ALA A 222 6.11 -1.61 -0.01
CA ALA A 222 4.89 -1.93 -0.75
C ALA A 222 4.30 -0.72 -1.48
N ALA A 223 4.26 0.46 -0.84
CA ALA A 223 3.78 1.69 -1.46
C ALA A 223 4.63 2.10 -2.67
N ALA A 224 5.95 1.92 -2.60
CA ALA A 224 6.85 2.16 -3.72
C ALA A 224 6.59 1.18 -4.87
N GLN A 225 6.51 -0.12 -4.60
CA GLN A 225 6.20 -1.11 -5.64
C GLN A 225 4.80 -0.89 -6.25
N ASN A 226 3.82 -0.51 -5.44
CA ASN A 226 2.46 -0.18 -5.89
C ASN A 226 2.42 1.09 -6.76
N LEU A 227 3.29 2.08 -6.51
CA LEU A 227 3.47 3.22 -7.41
C LEU A 227 3.99 2.76 -8.77
N THR A 228 4.99 1.87 -8.80
CA THR A 228 5.48 1.28 -10.06
C THR A 228 4.36 0.57 -10.80
N ARG A 229 3.58 -0.28 -10.10
CA ARG A 229 2.43 -1.00 -10.67
C ARG A 229 1.39 -0.04 -11.23
N GLN A 230 1.12 1.08 -10.55
CA GLN A 230 0.16 2.10 -11.00
C GLN A 230 0.61 2.74 -12.31
N LEU A 231 1.87 3.16 -12.40
CA LEU A 231 2.40 3.78 -13.62
C LEU A 231 2.48 2.77 -14.77
N GLN A 232 2.91 1.54 -14.51
CA GLN A 232 2.96 0.47 -15.50
C GLN A 232 1.57 0.09 -16.06
N GLU A 233 0.53 0.11 -15.22
CA GLU A 233 -0.82 -0.30 -15.61
C GLU A 233 -1.58 0.82 -16.35
N MET A 234 -1.22 2.09 -16.11
CA MET A 234 -1.87 3.25 -16.73
C MET A 234 -1.71 3.22 -18.25
N PRO A 235 -2.79 3.46 -19.03
CA PRO A 235 -2.70 3.37 -20.49
C PRO A 235 -1.88 4.55 -21.05
N SER A 236 -1.08 4.28 -22.07
CA SER A 236 -0.07 5.21 -22.60
C SER A 236 -0.64 6.48 -23.25
N ASN A 237 -1.92 6.50 -23.59
CA ASN A 237 -2.60 7.73 -24.03
C ASN A 237 -2.86 8.71 -22.88
N LEU A 238 -2.85 8.24 -21.64
CA LEU A 238 -2.89 9.06 -20.42
C LEU A 238 -1.49 9.26 -19.85
N LEU A 239 -0.66 8.21 -19.86
CA LEU A 239 0.72 8.26 -19.39
C LEU A 239 1.69 8.58 -20.54
N THR A 240 1.60 9.79 -21.09
CA THR A 240 2.60 10.30 -22.05
C THR A 240 3.92 10.65 -21.33
N PRO A 241 5.04 10.88 -22.04
CA PRO A 241 6.30 11.31 -21.40
C PRO A 241 6.15 12.56 -20.52
N THR A 242 5.35 13.54 -20.99
CA THR A 242 5.03 14.74 -20.21
C THR A 242 4.18 14.41 -18.99
N ALA A 243 3.13 13.60 -19.16
CA ALA A 243 2.29 13.20 -18.03
C ALA A 243 3.07 12.37 -17.00
N PHE A 244 3.99 11.51 -17.43
CA PHE A 244 4.88 10.77 -16.54
C PHE A 244 5.73 11.73 -15.72
N ALA A 245 6.40 12.70 -16.35
CA ALA A 245 7.19 13.69 -15.63
C ALA A 245 6.36 14.51 -14.62
N GLN A 246 5.13 14.89 -14.99
CA GLN A 246 4.19 15.57 -14.06
C GLN A 246 3.83 14.70 -12.86
N ASN A 247 3.49 13.42 -13.09
CA ASN A 247 3.21 12.45 -12.01
C ASN A 247 4.42 12.32 -11.08
N VAL A 248 5.64 12.27 -11.62
CA VAL A 248 6.84 12.18 -10.80
C VAL A 248 7.04 13.42 -9.93
N VAL A 249 6.84 14.62 -10.48
CA VAL A 249 6.89 15.87 -9.72
C VAL A 249 5.86 15.85 -8.58
N GLU A 250 4.61 15.47 -8.86
CA GLU A 250 3.55 15.41 -7.86
C GLU A 250 3.86 14.44 -6.71
N VAL A 251 4.39 13.26 -7.06
CA VAL A 251 4.72 12.21 -6.09
C VAL A 251 5.92 12.57 -5.23
N LEU A 252 6.95 13.21 -5.81
CA LEU A 252 8.23 13.44 -5.14
C LEU A 252 8.40 14.84 -4.53
N CYS A 253 7.59 15.82 -4.91
CA CYS A 253 7.73 17.21 -4.43
C CYS A 253 7.68 17.32 -2.89
N LYS A 254 6.91 16.46 -2.22
CA LYS A 254 6.80 16.42 -0.75
C LYS A 254 7.85 15.54 -0.07
N SER A 255 8.70 14.87 -0.84
CA SER A 255 9.67 13.89 -0.34
C SER A 255 11.08 14.45 -0.17
N GLY A 256 11.32 15.74 -0.48
CA GLY A 256 12.66 16.33 -0.41
C GLY A 256 13.60 15.87 -1.53
N VAL A 257 13.04 15.32 -2.61
CA VAL A 257 13.77 14.97 -3.83
C VAL A 257 13.67 16.13 -4.82
N ASN A 258 14.80 16.59 -5.34
CA ASN A 258 14.83 17.56 -6.43
C ASN A 258 14.49 16.86 -7.75
N VAL A 259 13.56 17.43 -8.51
CA VAL A 259 13.09 16.87 -9.78
C VAL A 259 13.32 17.88 -10.89
N GLU A 260 14.20 17.55 -11.83
CA GLU A 260 14.48 18.38 -13.00
C GLU A 260 13.89 17.73 -14.25
N VAL A 261 12.97 18.45 -14.90
CA VAL A 261 12.34 18.04 -16.15
C VAL A 261 13.06 18.75 -17.29
N LYS A 262 13.79 18.00 -18.11
CA LYS A 262 14.54 18.53 -19.25
C LYS A 262 13.81 18.20 -20.54
N VAL A 263 13.58 19.24 -21.33
CA VAL A 263 12.89 19.16 -22.62
C VAL A 263 13.87 18.90 -23.76
N GLU A 264 13.33 18.63 -24.95
CA GLU A 264 14.09 18.27 -26.16
C GLU A 264 15.30 19.19 -26.43
N GLY A 265 15.14 20.52 -26.37
CA GLY A 265 16.24 21.46 -26.61
C GLY A 265 17.42 21.32 -25.63
N TRP A 266 17.17 20.87 -24.39
CA TRP A 266 18.25 20.54 -23.46
C TRP A 266 18.99 19.28 -23.93
N ALA A 267 18.27 18.22 -24.33
CA ALA A 267 18.88 16.99 -24.83
C ALA A 267 19.68 17.21 -26.13
N GLU A 268 19.23 18.14 -26.99
CA GLU A 268 20.00 18.60 -28.16
C GLU A 268 21.31 19.26 -27.75
N SER A 269 21.29 20.15 -26.75
CA SER A 269 22.50 20.81 -26.25
C SER A 269 23.52 19.83 -25.64
N GLN A 270 23.04 18.67 -25.16
CA GLN A 270 23.87 17.59 -24.62
C GLN A 270 24.27 16.55 -25.67
N SER A 271 23.97 16.79 -26.95
CA SER A 271 24.27 15.87 -28.07
C SER A 271 23.70 14.45 -27.88
N MET A 272 22.53 14.33 -27.24
CA MET A 272 21.86 13.05 -26.99
C MET A 272 21.12 12.53 -28.23
N HIS A 273 21.82 12.41 -29.37
CA HIS A 273 21.22 12.12 -30.66
C HIS A 273 20.47 10.77 -30.71
N ALA A 274 20.93 9.75 -29.99
CA ALA A 274 20.26 8.45 -29.93
C ALA A 274 18.88 8.55 -29.26
N PHE A 275 18.80 9.25 -28.12
CA PHE A 275 17.54 9.50 -27.41
C PHE A 275 16.56 10.33 -28.26
N LEU A 276 17.06 11.40 -28.89
CA LEU A 276 16.29 12.25 -29.78
C LEU A 276 15.77 11.50 -31.01
N ALA A 277 16.57 10.59 -31.59
CA ALA A 277 16.15 9.80 -32.74
C ALA A 277 14.95 8.90 -32.42
N VAL A 278 14.92 8.30 -31.23
CA VAL A 278 13.76 7.51 -30.77
C VAL A 278 12.57 8.42 -30.49
N GLY A 279 12.76 9.55 -29.81
CA GLY A 279 11.69 10.50 -29.52
C GLY A 279 10.98 11.04 -30.76
N LYS A 280 11.73 11.26 -31.85
CA LYS A 280 11.19 11.72 -33.15
C LYS A 280 10.24 10.74 -33.83
N ALA A 281 10.19 9.48 -33.37
CA ALA A 281 9.24 8.50 -33.89
C ALA A 281 7.79 8.73 -33.38
N SER A 282 7.60 9.62 -32.40
CA SER A 282 6.29 9.95 -31.83
C SER A 282 5.93 11.43 -32.04
N CYS A 283 4.65 11.73 -31.93
CA CYS A 283 4.16 13.10 -31.82
C CYS A 283 4.29 13.67 -30.39
N GLU A 284 4.48 12.79 -29.39
CA GLU A 284 4.73 13.19 -28.00
C GLU A 284 6.21 13.56 -27.83
N PRO A 285 6.53 14.76 -27.30
CA PRO A 285 7.91 15.21 -27.18
C PRO A 285 8.70 14.37 -26.16
N PRO A 286 9.98 14.06 -26.44
CA PRO A 286 10.82 13.34 -25.49
C PRO A 286 11.15 14.21 -24.28
N ILE A 287 11.07 13.61 -23.09
CA ILE A 287 11.42 14.25 -21.82
C ILE A 287 12.55 13.45 -21.15
N PHE A 288 13.56 14.17 -20.69
CA PHE A 288 14.63 13.60 -19.88
C PHE A 288 14.42 14.02 -18.42
N LEU A 289 14.20 13.03 -17.55
CA LEU A 289 13.93 13.28 -16.14
C LEU A 289 15.18 13.01 -15.31
N GLU A 290 15.53 13.97 -14.45
CA GLU A 290 16.59 13.81 -13.47
C GLU A 290 16.02 13.99 -12.07
N LEU A 291 16.35 13.03 -11.19
CA LEU A 291 16.00 13.04 -9.78
C LEU A 291 17.28 13.14 -8.96
N SER A 292 17.29 13.97 -7.92
CA SER A 292 18.39 14.08 -6.96
C SER A 292 17.86 14.08 -5.54
N TYR A 293 18.33 13.12 -4.74
CA TYR A 293 18.10 13.05 -3.31
C TYR A 293 19.44 13.26 -2.60
N TYR A 294 19.44 14.05 -1.53
CA TYR A 294 20.65 14.43 -0.80
C TYR A 294 20.55 13.94 0.65
N GLY A 295 20.82 12.65 0.88
CA GLY A 295 20.78 12.04 2.20
C GLY A 295 22.08 12.15 3.02
N THR A 296 23.19 12.56 2.40
CA THR A 296 24.53 12.61 3.01
C THR A 296 25.29 13.89 2.67
N CYS A 297 26.56 13.96 3.07
CA CYS A 297 27.45 15.08 2.78
C CYS A 297 27.73 15.19 1.27
N ALA A 298 27.91 16.42 0.78
CA ALA A 298 28.05 16.70 -0.66
C ALA A 298 29.31 16.09 -1.30
N GLU A 299 30.29 15.67 -0.50
CA GLU A 299 31.54 15.06 -0.92
C GLU A 299 31.41 13.56 -1.22
N GLU A 300 30.35 12.92 -0.72
CA GLU A 300 30.10 11.49 -0.95
C GLU A 300 29.73 11.21 -2.40
N ARG A 301 30.17 10.05 -2.90
CA ARG A 301 29.86 9.65 -4.29
C ARG A 301 28.40 9.21 -4.37
N PRO A 302 27.60 9.78 -5.29
CA PRO A 302 26.20 9.40 -5.42
C PRO A 302 26.07 7.99 -6.01
N ILE A 303 24.99 7.31 -5.64
CA ILE A 303 24.52 6.13 -6.36
C ILE A 303 23.63 6.62 -7.50
N VAL A 304 23.92 6.16 -8.73
CA VAL A 304 23.15 6.51 -9.92
C VAL A 304 22.30 5.32 -10.34
N LEU A 305 20.99 5.53 -10.41
CA LEU A 305 20.03 4.55 -10.93
C LEU A 305 19.51 5.03 -12.27
N VAL A 306 19.40 4.11 -13.23
CA VAL A 306 18.98 4.41 -14.60
C VAL A 306 17.81 3.52 -14.98
N GLY A 307 16.76 4.11 -15.54
CA GLY A 307 15.54 3.41 -15.93
C GLY A 307 15.08 3.79 -17.33
N GLN A 308 14.76 2.79 -18.15
CA GLN A 308 14.11 2.98 -19.45
C GLN A 308 12.69 3.53 -19.25
N GLY A 309 12.37 4.60 -19.97
CA GLY A 309 11.11 5.36 -19.84
C GLY A 309 10.31 5.44 -21.13
N VAL A 310 10.26 4.37 -21.94
CA VAL A 310 9.46 4.33 -23.17
C VAL A 310 8.00 4.11 -22.78
N THR A 311 7.16 5.14 -22.89
CA THR A 311 5.77 5.07 -22.42
C THR A 311 4.87 4.18 -23.27
N TYR A 312 5.24 3.93 -24.52
CA TYR A 312 4.65 2.90 -25.37
C TYR A 312 5.63 2.47 -26.46
N ASP A 313 6.02 1.20 -26.49
CA ASP A 313 6.90 0.68 -27.52
C ASP A 313 6.11 -0.10 -28.59
N ALA A 314 5.81 0.56 -29.71
CA ALA A 314 5.23 -0.14 -30.86
C ALA A 314 6.27 -0.97 -31.66
N GLY A 315 7.57 -0.76 -31.43
CA GLY A 315 8.68 -1.28 -32.24
C GLY A 315 9.11 -0.36 -33.41
N GLY A 316 8.36 0.72 -33.66
CA GLY A 316 8.64 1.67 -34.74
C GLY A 316 8.43 1.05 -36.13
N LEU A 317 9.43 1.16 -37.01
CA LEU A 317 9.40 0.51 -38.33
C LEU A 317 9.41 -1.02 -38.22
N CYS A 318 10.08 -1.55 -37.19
CA CYS A 318 10.04 -2.96 -36.83
C CYS A 318 8.85 -3.21 -35.90
N LEU A 319 7.64 -3.02 -36.43
CA LEU A 319 6.39 -3.11 -35.68
C LEU A 319 6.27 -4.47 -34.98
N LYS A 320 5.94 -4.45 -33.69
CA LYS A 320 5.71 -5.65 -32.89
C LYS A 320 4.42 -6.37 -33.27
N GLU A 321 4.33 -7.64 -32.88
CA GLU A 321 3.13 -8.43 -33.08
C GLU A 321 1.98 -7.95 -32.18
N LYS A 322 0.73 -8.18 -32.62
CA LYS A 322 -0.48 -7.69 -31.94
C LYS A 322 -0.55 -8.07 -30.45
N GLN A 323 -0.10 -9.27 -30.10
CA GLN A 323 -0.13 -9.77 -28.72
C GLN A 323 0.86 -9.02 -27.82
N GLU A 324 2.03 -8.67 -28.35
CA GLU A 324 3.05 -7.94 -27.62
C GLU A 324 2.61 -6.50 -27.35
N LEU A 325 2.01 -5.84 -28.36
CA LEU A 325 1.51 -4.47 -28.29
C LEU A 325 0.56 -4.21 -27.13
N PHE A 326 -0.15 -5.23 -26.62
CA PHE A 326 -1.00 -5.11 -25.44
C PHE A 326 -0.20 -4.72 -24.19
N HIS A 327 0.99 -5.30 -24.00
CA HIS A 327 1.79 -5.12 -22.79
C HIS A 327 2.73 -3.90 -22.84
N MET A 328 2.92 -3.29 -24.01
CA MET A 328 3.93 -2.24 -24.24
C MET A 328 3.65 -0.91 -23.55
N ARG A 329 2.47 -0.74 -22.92
CA ARG A 329 2.24 0.36 -21.96
C ARG A 329 3.18 0.30 -20.75
N GLY A 330 3.66 -0.91 -20.41
CA GLY A 330 4.60 -1.15 -19.34
C GLY A 330 6.08 -1.00 -19.71
N ASP A 331 6.42 -0.57 -20.93
CA ASP A 331 7.84 -0.47 -21.35
C ASP A 331 8.62 0.66 -20.65
N MET A 332 7.94 1.45 -19.84
CA MET A 332 8.49 2.49 -18.95
C MET A 332 8.71 2.01 -17.51
N THR A 333 8.51 0.71 -17.23
CA THR A 333 8.61 0.13 -15.87
C THR A 333 9.98 0.39 -15.25
N GLY A 334 11.06 0.39 -16.05
CA GLY A 334 12.40 0.72 -15.54
C GLY A 334 12.47 2.11 -14.92
N ALA A 335 11.96 3.14 -15.60
CA ALA A 335 11.88 4.49 -15.06
C ALA A 335 10.94 4.57 -13.84
N ALA A 336 9.81 3.86 -13.87
CA ALA A 336 8.88 3.79 -12.74
C ALA A 336 9.53 3.20 -11.48
N VAL A 337 10.32 2.12 -11.63
CA VAL A 337 11.08 1.51 -10.52
C VAL A 337 12.09 2.49 -9.93
N VAL A 338 12.82 3.25 -10.75
CA VAL A 338 13.77 4.26 -10.25
C VAL A 338 13.03 5.34 -9.44
N VAL A 339 11.92 5.89 -9.97
CA VAL A 339 11.09 6.88 -9.27
C VAL A 339 10.59 6.34 -7.93
N ALA A 340 10.04 5.13 -7.93
CA ALA A 340 9.52 4.48 -6.74
C ALA A 340 10.61 4.22 -5.71
N THR A 341 11.81 3.82 -6.16
CA THR A 341 12.97 3.61 -5.30
C THR A 341 13.38 4.94 -4.65
N CYS A 342 13.49 6.03 -5.42
CA CYS A 342 13.78 7.35 -4.87
C CYS A 342 12.73 7.78 -3.82
N ARG A 343 11.44 7.52 -4.08
CA ARG A 343 10.36 7.78 -3.10
C ARG A 343 10.57 7.00 -1.81
N ALA A 344 10.90 5.70 -1.90
CA ALA A 344 11.13 4.85 -0.74
C ALA A 344 12.36 5.31 0.06
N VAL A 345 13.48 5.55 -0.60
CA VAL A 345 14.74 6.01 0.00
C VAL A 345 14.51 7.32 0.77
N ALA A 346 13.83 8.28 0.15
CA ALA A 346 13.51 9.55 0.78
C ALA A 346 12.50 9.41 1.94
N GLY A 347 11.47 8.57 1.78
CA GLY A 347 10.47 8.31 2.82
C GLY A 347 11.02 7.57 4.05
N LEU A 348 12.04 6.73 3.85
CA LEU A 348 12.78 6.05 4.92
C LEU A 348 13.90 6.90 5.51
N ARG A 349 14.19 8.06 4.91
CA ARG A 349 15.30 8.95 5.29
C ARG A 349 16.61 8.18 5.39
N LEU A 350 16.87 7.31 4.42
CA LEU A 350 18.13 6.59 4.39
C LEU A 350 19.26 7.61 4.22
N PRO A 351 20.31 7.55 5.06
CA PRO A 351 21.57 8.17 4.69
C PRO A 351 22.05 7.42 3.45
N ASP A 352 22.20 8.11 2.32
CA ASP A 352 22.85 7.58 1.10
C ASP A 352 24.32 7.18 1.38
N ALA A 353 24.56 6.07 2.08
CA ALA A 353 25.87 5.39 2.15
C ALA A 353 25.85 4.09 2.98
N THR A 354 26.67 3.14 2.53
CA THR A 354 27.22 1.98 3.28
C THR A 354 26.25 0.83 3.60
N ASN A 355 25.88 0.05 2.59
CA ASN A 355 25.79 -1.44 2.65
C ASN A 355 25.48 -2.09 1.29
N VAL A 356 25.83 -1.45 0.16
CA VAL A 356 25.99 -2.21 -1.09
C VAL A 356 27.27 -3.02 -0.93
N MET A 357 27.17 -4.34 -1.06
CA MET A 357 28.28 -5.29 -1.01
C MET A 357 29.55 -4.68 -1.63
N ILE A 358 30.60 -4.56 -0.82
CA ILE A 358 31.95 -4.41 -1.34
C ILE A 358 32.27 -5.74 -2.02
N THR A 359 31.95 -5.85 -3.30
CA THR A 359 32.53 -6.89 -4.14
C THR A 359 34.03 -6.58 -4.18
N ARG A 360 34.85 -7.53 -3.73
CA ARG A 360 36.32 -7.43 -3.80
C ARG A 360 36.74 -7.46 -5.26
N GLY A 361 36.67 -6.32 -5.95
CA GLY A 361 37.49 -5.87 -7.09
C GLY A 361 37.80 -6.77 -8.30
N ASP A 362 37.50 -8.06 -8.28
CA ASP A 362 38.12 -9.05 -9.15
C ASP A 362 37.12 -9.81 -10.03
N GLU A 363 35.85 -9.42 -10.03
CA GLU A 363 34.84 -10.05 -10.88
C GLU A 363 33.98 -8.97 -11.55
N PHE A 364 33.87 -9.07 -12.88
CA PHE A 364 33.16 -8.21 -13.85
C PHE A 364 34.00 -7.10 -14.53
N GLU A 365 34.60 -7.49 -15.64
CA GLU A 365 35.33 -6.66 -16.60
C GLU A 365 34.36 -5.79 -17.44
N TYR A 366 33.61 -4.87 -16.83
CA TYR A 366 32.78 -3.90 -17.57
C TYR A 366 33.36 -2.47 -17.60
N LEU A 367 34.47 -2.20 -16.89
CA LEU A 367 35.09 -0.87 -16.84
C LEU A 367 36.60 -0.97 -17.07
N ARG A 368 37.14 -0.17 -18.00
CA ARG A 368 38.58 -0.11 -18.30
C ARG A 368 39.31 0.83 -17.33
N GLU A 369 40.60 0.55 -17.15
CA GLU A 369 41.53 1.37 -16.38
C GLU A 369 41.60 2.80 -16.95
N GLY A 370 41.27 3.81 -16.12
CA GLY A 370 41.19 5.22 -16.51
C GLY A 370 39.81 5.88 -16.36
N MET A 371 38.74 5.14 -16.08
CA MET A 371 37.44 5.72 -15.72
C MET A 371 37.36 6.06 -14.23
N ALA A 372 37.85 7.26 -13.88
CA ALA A 372 37.60 7.90 -12.58
C ALA A 372 36.37 8.81 -12.70
N GLY A 373 35.45 8.69 -11.75
CA GLY A 373 34.15 9.34 -11.77
C GLY A 373 34.17 10.87 -11.82
N ARG A 374 33.29 11.39 -12.68
CA ARG A 374 32.29 12.50 -12.53
C ARG A 374 31.83 12.86 -13.96
N PRO A 375 30.51 13.07 -14.22
CA PRO A 375 29.74 14.12 -13.56
C PRO A 375 28.38 13.68 -12.98
N THR A 376 27.95 14.47 -11.99
CA THR A 376 26.57 14.74 -11.57
C THR A 376 25.55 14.58 -12.69
N ARG A 377 24.65 13.60 -12.59
CA ARG A 377 23.29 13.57 -13.16
C ARG A 377 22.78 12.15 -13.23
N THR A 378 21.55 11.91 -12.77
CA THR A 378 20.79 10.71 -13.13
C THR A 378 20.69 10.67 -14.65
N LEU A 379 21.40 9.73 -15.27
CA LEU A 379 21.62 9.67 -16.71
C LEU A 379 20.81 8.53 -17.32
N ILE A 380 19.73 8.84 -18.05
CA ILE A 380 19.03 7.85 -18.90
C ILE A 380 19.88 7.65 -20.14
N GLU A 381 20.64 6.55 -20.19
CA GLU A 381 21.35 6.13 -21.40
C GLU A 381 20.93 4.70 -21.77
N PHE A 382 20.58 4.51 -23.05
CA PHE A 382 20.25 3.21 -23.62
C PHE A 382 21.49 2.62 -24.29
N ILE A 383 21.75 1.33 -24.01
CA ILE A 383 22.79 0.52 -24.64
C ILE A 383 22.37 0.21 -26.09
N ALA A 384 22.58 1.17 -27.01
CA ALA A 384 22.59 0.90 -28.45
C ALA A 384 24.02 0.76 -29.00
N GLN A 385 25.04 1.21 -28.26
CA GLN A 385 26.42 1.24 -28.77
C GLN A 385 27.19 -0.07 -28.60
N SER A 386 26.64 -1.07 -27.90
CA SER A 386 27.31 -2.37 -27.72
C SER A 386 26.81 -3.45 -28.68
N ILE A 387 25.61 -3.31 -29.26
CA ILE A 387 24.93 -4.41 -29.97
C ILE A 387 24.95 -4.23 -31.51
N CYS A 388 25.09 -3.01 -32.02
CA CYS A 388 25.13 -2.75 -33.47
C CYS A 388 26.44 -2.09 -33.89
N LYS A 389 27.52 -2.87 -33.99
CA LYS A 389 28.75 -2.42 -34.70
C LYS A 389 28.55 -2.32 -36.22
N ASP A 390 27.51 -2.96 -36.78
CA ASP A 390 27.42 -3.20 -38.22
C ASP A 390 26.26 -2.50 -38.97
N THR A 391 25.43 -1.68 -38.32
CA THR A 391 24.28 -1.01 -38.98
C THR A 391 24.36 0.51 -39.07
N ALA A 392 25.43 1.15 -38.58
CA ALA A 392 25.65 2.56 -38.85
C ALA A 392 25.97 2.76 -40.35
N PRO A 393 25.24 3.60 -41.10
CA PRO A 393 25.63 3.92 -42.46
C PRO A 393 27.03 4.55 -42.44
N LYS A 394 27.98 3.91 -43.13
CA LYS A 394 29.30 4.47 -43.34
C LYS A 394 29.16 5.74 -44.15
N LEU A 395 29.15 6.88 -43.47
CA LEU A 395 29.33 8.18 -44.11
C LEU A 395 30.76 8.19 -44.66
N ASN A 396 30.89 8.01 -45.97
CA ASN A 396 32.16 8.19 -46.66
C ASN A 396 32.60 9.65 -46.49
N LYS A 397 33.84 9.83 -46.03
CA LYS A 397 34.52 11.12 -46.01
C LYS A 397 34.71 11.70 -47.41
#